data_AF-A0A496XFY5-F1
#
_entry.id   AF-A0A496XFY5-F1
#
_cell.length_a   1.000
_cell.length_b   1.000
_cell.length_c   1.000
_cell.angle_alpha   90.00
_cell.angle_beta   90.00
_cell.angle_gamma   90.00
#
_symmetry.space_group_name_H-M   'P 1'
#
loop_
_entity.id
_entity.type
_entity.pdbx_description
1 polymer ?
#
loop_
_entity_poly.entity_id
_entity_poly.type
_entity_poly.pdbx_seq_one_letter_code
_entity_poly.pdbx_strand_id
1 'polypeptide(L)'
;MNPVTKSFQYGGQTVTLETGRIARQASGAVLVTVENTSILCTVVAEKKAREGRDFFPLAVHYTEKRYAVGKIPGGFFKREARPSEKETLT
;
A
#
# COMPACT_ATOMS: atom_id res chain seq x y z
N MET A 1 21.91 -3.16 1.89
CA MET A 1 21.10 -3.83 0.85
C MET A 1 20.63 -2.74 -0.10
N ASN A 2 20.68 -2.97 -1.42
CA ASN A 2 20.49 -1.90 -2.40
C ASN A 2 19.05 -1.97 -2.93
N PRO A 3 18.25 -0.89 -2.80
CA PRO A 3 16.93 -0.83 -3.42
C PRO A 3 17.05 -0.79 -4.94
N VAL A 4 16.03 -1.30 -5.61
CA VAL A 4 15.83 -1.06 -7.04
C VAL A 4 14.85 0.09 -7.17
N THR A 5 15.27 1.16 -7.84
CA THR A 5 14.48 2.39 -8.01
C THR A 5 14.34 2.71 -9.50
N LYS A 6 13.13 3.09 -9.91
CA LYS A 6 12.84 3.59 -11.25
C LYS A 6 12.00 4.85 -11.17
N SER A 7 12.49 5.94 -11.77
CA SER A 7 11.76 7.19 -11.91
C SER A 7 11.45 7.47 -13.38
N PHE A 8 10.28 8.04 -13.63
CA PHE A 8 9.81 8.44 -14.95
C PHE A 8 8.81 9.60 -14.86
N GLN A 9 8.61 10.30 -15.97
CA GLN A 9 7.60 11.36 -16.07
C GLN A 9 6.25 10.78 -16.47
N TYR A 10 5.19 11.21 -15.80
CA TYR A 10 3.80 10.89 -16.13
C TYR A 10 2.99 12.18 -16.15
N GLY A 11 2.73 12.68 -17.37
CA GLY A 11 2.25 14.05 -17.54
C GLY A 11 3.28 15.06 -17.04
N GLY A 12 2.86 15.97 -16.14
CA GLY A 12 3.75 16.93 -15.49
C GLY A 12 4.28 16.50 -14.12
N GLN A 13 4.15 15.22 -13.77
CA GLN A 13 4.53 14.69 -12.45
C GLN A 13 5.65 13.65 -12.58
N THR A 14 6.57 13.66 -11.63
CA THR A 14 7.60 12.65 -11.47
C THR A 14 7.05 11.50 -10.62
N VAL A 15 7.04 10.30 -11.21
CA VAL A 15 6.68 9.05 -10.53
C VAL A 15 7.95 8.29 -10.21
N THR A 16 8.09 7.85 -8.96
CA THR A 16 9.20 7.01 -8.49
C THR A 16 8.66 5.72 -7.90
N LEU A 17 9.19 4.59 -8.37
CA LEU A 17 8.90 3.26 -7.87
C LEU A 17 10.15 2.71 -7.19
N GLU A 18 10.04 2.29 -5.94
CA GLU A 18 11.12 1.65 -5.18
C GLU A 18 10.71 0.27 -4.66
N THR A 19 11.57 -0.73 -4.81
CA THR A 19 11.40 -2.07 -4.23
C THR A 19 12.69 -2.61 -3.61
N GLY A 20 12.58 -3.65 -2.79
CA GLY A 20 13.71 -4.37 -2.20
C GLY A 20 14.21 -3.84 -0.86
N ARG A 21 13.76 -2.67 -0.41
CA ARG A 21 14.12 -2.10 0.91
C ARG A 21 13.10 -2.44 2.01
N ILE A 22 11.81 -2.23 1.74
CA ILE A 22 10.71 -2.30 2.71
C ILE A 22 9.87 -3.57 2.48
N ALA A 23 9.32 -4.15 3.56
CA ALA A 23 8.37 -5.28 3.52
C ALA A 23 8.85 -6.52 2.73
N ARG A 24 10.16 -6.84 2.81
CA ARG A 24 10.83 -7.89 2.03
C ARG A 24 10.30 -9.32 2.20
N GLN A 25 9.50 -9.58 3.24
CA GLN A 25 8.87 -10.89 3.45
C GLN A 25 7.56 -11.06 2.67
N ALA A 26 6.96 -9.97 2.19
CA ALA A 26 5.81 -10.05 1.30
C ALA A 26 6.24 -10.66 -0.05
N SER A 27 5.27 -11.24 -0.79
CA SER A 27 5.53 -11.75 -2.14
C SER A 27 5.95 -10.64 -3.11
N GLY A 28 5.44 -9.43 -2.89
CA GLY A 28 5.88 -8.21 -3.56
C GLY A 28 5.63 -6.98 -2.69
N ALA A 29 6.51 -5.98 -2.80
CA ALA A 29 6.35 -4.70 -2.11
C ALA A 29 6.95 -3.58 -2.95
N VAL A 30 6.18 -2.50 -3.17
CA VAL A 30 6.63 -1.30 -3.90
C VAL A 30 6.21 -0.07 -3.12
N LEU A 31 7.17 0.80 -2.82
CA LEU A 31 6.91 2.17 -2.40
C LEU A 31 6.77 3.03 -3.66
N VAL A 32 5.58 3.54 -3.90
CA VAL A 32 5.27 4.44 -5.00
C VAL A 32 5.22 5.85 -4.46
N THR A 33 5.99 6.75 -5.05
CA THR A 33 5.98 8.18 -4.74
C THR A 33 5.66 8.96 -5.99
N VAL A 34 4.64 9.80 -5.91
CA VAL A 34 4.28 10.76 -6.95
C VAL A 34 4.35 12.15 -6.32
N GLU A 35 5.35 12.93 -6.74
CA GLU A 35 5.71 14.20 -6.08
C GLU A 35 5.85 14.01 -4.55
N ASN A 36 4.96 14.61 -3.77
CA ASN A 36 4.99 14.58 -2.30
C ASN A 36 4.10 13.48 -1.68
N THR A 37 3.37 12.72 -2.50
CA THR A 37 2.46 11.68 -2.04
C THR A 37 3.12 10.31 -2.17
N SER A 38 3.12 9.52 -1.11
CA SER A 38 3.69 8.17 -1.12
C SER A 38 2.71 7.11 -0.64
N ILE A 39 2.71 5.94 -1.30
CA ILE A 39 1.90 4.77 -0.96
C ILE A 39 2.82 3.55 -0.92
N LEU A 40 2.72 2.76 0.15
CA LEU A 40 3.36 1.45 0.24
C LEU A 40 2.35 0.37 -0.18
N CYS A 41 2.55 -0.21 -1.35
CA CYS A 41 1.74 -1.32 -1.84
C CYS A 41 2.45 -2.64 -1.55
N THR A 42 1.76 -3.57 -0.89
CA THR A 42 2.29 -4.91 -0.62
C THR A 42 1.32 -5.98 -1.11
N VAL A 43 1.86 -7.09 -1.60
CA VAL A 43 1.10 -8.24 -2.10
C VAL A 43 1.63 -9.49 -1.42
N VAL A 44 0.70 -10.34 -0.96
CA VAL A 44 1.00 -11.67 -0.44
C VAL A 44 0.16 -12.67 -1.20
N ALA A 45 0.82 -13.66 -1.80
CA ALA A 45 0.18 -14.74 -2.52
C ALA A 45 0.52 -16.08 -1.86
N GLU A 46 -0.51 -16.88 -1.56
CA GLU A 46 -0.30 -18.27 -1.13
C GLU A 46 0.33 -19.07 -2.29
N LYS A 47 1.41 -19.81 -2.02
CA LYS A 47 2.10 -20.62 -3.05
C LYS A 47 1.27 -21.80 -3.56
N LYS A 48 0.26 -22.22 -2.79
CA LYS A 48 -0.62 -23.34 -3.10
C LYS A 48 -2.07 -22.90 -2.90
N ALA A 49 -2.93 -23.25 -3.84
CA ALA A 49 -4.36 -23.09 -3.67
C ALA A 49 -4.86 -23.99 -2.53
N ARG A 50 -5.84 -23.53 -1.74
CA ARG A 50 -6.52 -24.39 -0.77
C ARG A 50 -7.51 -25.30 -1.48
N GLU A 51 -7.51 -26.57 -1.10
CA GLU A 51 -8.47 -27.55 -1.59
C GLU A 51 -9.91 -27.14 -1.27
N GLY A 52 -10.84 -27.46 -2.17
CA GLY A 52 -12.26 -27.18 -1.98
C GLY A 52 -12.68 -25.72 -2.15
N ARG A 53 -11.80 -24.82 -2.62
CA ARG A 53 -12.23 -23.47 -3.07
C ARG A 53 -12.86 -23.54 -4.45
N ASP A 54 -14.04 -22.94 -4.57
CA ASP A 54 -14.81 -22.76 -5.80
C ASP A 54 -14.76 -21.32 -6.36
N PHE A 55 -14.14 -20.37 -5.63
CA PHE A 55 -13.95 -18.99 -6.06
C PHE A 55 -12.51 -18.50 -5.85
N PHE A 56 -12.17 -17.35 -6.45
CA PHE A 56 -10.88 -16.69 -6.29
C PHE A 56 -10.92 -15.68 -5.11
N PRO A 57 -10.25 -15.96 -3.98
CA PRO A 57 -10.28 -15.08 -2.82
C PRO A 57 -9.26 -13.94 -2.97
N LEU A 58 -9.68 -12.87 -3.62
CA LEU A 58 -8.94 -11.63 -3.68
C LEU A 58 -9.51 -10.62 -2.68
N ALA A 59 -8.64 -10.07 -1.85
CA ALA A 59 -8.97 -8.96 -0.96
C ALA A 59 -8.00 -7.80 -1.23
N VAL A 60 -8.55 -6.59 -1.30
CA VAL A 60 -7.79 -5.35 -1.39
C VAL A 60 -8.13 -4.52 -0.16
N HIS A 61 -7.08 -4.05 0.52
CA HIS A 61 -7.22 -3.22 1.72
C HIS A 61 -6.47 -1.93 1.50
N TYR A 62 -7.22 -0.83 1.37
CA TYR A 62 -6.68 0.52 1.33
C TYR A 62 -6.86 1.18 2.71
N THR A 63 -5.84 1.91 3.16
CA THR A 63 -5.87 2.62 4.45
C THR A 63 -5.05 3.90 4.37
N GLU A 64 -5.66 5.02 4.76
CA GLU A 64 -5.02 6.32 4.86
C GLU A 64 -4.54 6.56 6.28
N LYS A 65 -3.24 6.81 6.43
CA LYS A 65 -2.64 7.13 7.72
C LYS A 65 -2.72 8.62 7.99
N ARG A 66 -3.27 9.03 9.14
CA ARG A 66 -3.42 10.46 9.48
C ARG A 66 -2.07 11.17 9.62
N TYR A 67 -1.04 10.42 10.00
CA TYR A 67 0.33 10.95 10.05
C TYR A 67 0.85 11.37 8.67
N ALA A 68 0.29 10.86 7.56
CA ALA A 68 0.72 11.25 6.20
C ALA A 68 0.49 12.74 5.91
N VAL A 69 -0.41 13.38 6.67
CA VAL A 69 -0.68 14.82 6.63
C VAL A 69 -0.34 15.51 7.96
N GLY A 70 0.47 14.89 8.80
CA GLY A 70 0.91 15.44 10.10
C GLY A 70 -0.21 15.58 11.13
N LYS A 71 -1.29 14.78 11.04
CA LYS A 71 -2.43 14.85 11.97
C LYS A 71 -2.48 13.65 12.90
N ILE A 72 -2.87 13.88 14.15
CA ILE A 72 -3.21 12.82 15.11
C ILE A 72 -4.66 12.37 14.82
N PRO A 73 -4.96 11.06 14.79
CA PRO A 73 -6.34 10.60 14.63
C PRO A 73 -7.27 11.17 15.70
N GLY A 74 -8.47 11.56 15.28
CA GLY A 74 -9.52 12.06 16.19
C GLY A 74 -10.10 10.98 17.11
N GLY A 75 -11.06 11.36 17.95
CA GLY A 75 -11.76 10.44 18.85
C GLY A 75 -11.01 10.08 20.13
N PHE A 76 -11.57 9.14 20.90
CA PHE A 76 -11.04 8.70 22.20
C PHE A 76 -9.76 7.88 22.08
N PHE A 77 -9.72 6.92 21.14
CA PHE A 77 -8.61 5.97 20.99
C PHE A 77 -7.39 6.51 20.24
N LYS A 78 -7.50 7.69 19.59
CA LYS A 78 -6.41 8.33 18.82
C LYS A 78 -5.71 7.41 17.82
N ARG A 79 -6.45 6.48 17.19
CA ARG A 79 -5.92 5.47 16.26
C ARG A 79 -6.80 5.35 15.02
N GLU A 80 -6.22 5.04 13.86
CA GLU A 80 -7.01 4.60 12.71
C GLU A 80 -7.76 3.30 13.03
N ALA A 81 -9.04 3.27 12.72
CA ALA A 81 -9.93 2.15 13.04
C ALA A 81 -10.35 1.42 11.76
N ARG A 82 -11.65 1.10 11.63
CA ARG A 82 -12.20 0.52 10.42
C ARG A 82 -12.04 1.49 9.25
N PRO A 83 -11.88 0.99 8.01
CA PRO A 83 -11.88 1.83 6.82
C PRO A 83 -13.12 2.72 6.78
N SER A 84 -12.91 3.98 6.44
CA SER A 84 -13.99 4.88 6.06
C SER A 84 -14.64 4.45 4.74
N GLU A 85 -15.80 5.01 4.43
CA GLU A 85 -16.47 4.79 3.14
C GLU A 85 -15.54 5.15 1.96
N LYS A 86 -14.84 6.28 2.06
CA LYS A 86 -13.87 6.71 1.05
C LYS A 86 -12.73 5.70 0.91
N GLU A 87 -12.19 5.18 2.01
CA GLU A 87 -11.13 4.15 1.97
C GLU A 87 -11.63 2.81 1.42
N THR A 88 -12.94 2.57 1.45
CA THR A 88 -13.54 1.35 0.86
C THR A 88 -13.78 1.50 -0.64
N LEU A 89 -13.99 2.73 -1.11
CA LEU A 89 -14.19 3.07 -2.52
C LEU A 89 -12.90 3.25 -3.33
N THR A 90 -11.75 3.39 -2.66
CA THR A 90 -10.44 3.64 -3.28
C THR A 90 -9.65 2.35 -3.41
#